data_AF-A0A1F0CTG8-F1
#
_entry.id   AF-A0A1F0CTG8-F1
#
_cell.length_a   1.000
_cell.length_b   1.000
_cell.length_c   1.000
_cell.angle_alpha   90.00
_cell.angle_beta   90.00
_cell.angle_gamma   90.00
#
_symmetry.space_group_name_H-M   'P 1'
#
loop_
_entity.id
_entity.type
_entity.pdbx_description
1 polymer ?
#
loop_
_entity_poly.entity_id
_entity_poly.type
_entity_poly.pdbx_seq_one_letter_code
_entity_poly.pdbx_strand_id
1 'polypeptide(L)'
;MSISHATWTRRMRSVTVMTLAALCGGVAAGAYTYAADSNAGPTIAPPANEAEAPEVRAAAFTNADTGQCVNWTRTPSGQNTDFLTVDCKKPHRFEVSAREDLRTYPSSEFGAKGALPDVKRQAELSQELCVGPTMRYLEGKLDPNGRYTISPILPPESSWAEGDRTMLCGVMVQDAEGKSVETTGLAAEQDQSRVYEPDTCVQVQGRSTRVVPCSEDHTWQVTHQVDLGKIFNGDEWPDIKRQNDALNKICTEQAENYMGGEENLYQSTLTPFWTTQPEESWVTGSRQANCALIATEGDGFATLKGDVRQQFTVNGKPPKTPPKRLPKRSEAPAPAPEDANAEGNPAP
;
A
#
# COMPACT_ATOMS: atom_id res chain seq x y z
N MET A 1 -42.33 -26.02 -49.84
CA MET A 1 -41.02 -26.64 -49.60
C MET A 1 -39.97 -25.67 -50.14
N SER A 2 -39.05 -25.06 -49.41
CA SER A 2 -38.59 -25.17 -48.02
C SER A 2 -38.20 -23.76 -47.52
N ILE A 3 -38.21 -23.57 -46.21
CA ILE A 3 -38.14 -22.29 -45.50
C ILE A 3 -36.67 -21.90 -45.19
N SER A 4 -36.47 -20.58 -45.15
CA SER A 4 -35.30 -19.81 -44.72
C SER A 4 -34.73 -20.18 -43.33
N HIS A 5 -33.41 -20.09 -43.16
CA HIS A 5 -32.82 -19.78 -41.86
C HIS A 5 -31.60 -18.85 -42.01
N ALA A 6 -31.80 -17.58 -41.64
CA ALA A 6 -30.74 -16.63 -41.39
C ALA A 6 -30.08 -16.94 -40.04
N THR A 7 -28.78 -17.23 -40.05
CA THR A 7 -27.98 -17.43 -38.84
C THR A 7 -27.52 -16.07 -38.29
N TRP A 8 -28.09 -15.67 -37.16
CA TRP A 8 -27.71 -14.50 -36.39
C TRP A 8 -26.45 -14.80 -35.58
N THR A 9 -25.28 -14.40 -36.07
CA THR A 9 -24.03 -14.46 -35.30
C THR A 9 -24.04 -13.36 -34.24
N ARG A 10 -24.23 -13.75 -32.96
CA ARG A 10 -23.94 -12.89 -31.81
C ARG A 10 -22.42 -12.61 -31.78
N ARG A 11 -22.01 -11.41 -32.15
CA ARG A 11 -20.69 -10.88 -31.80
C ARG A 11 -20.64 -10.64 -30.29
N MET A 12 -20.19 -11.64 -29.52
CA MET A 12 -19.66 -11.39 -28.17
C MET A 12 -18.40 -10.53 -28.34
N ARG A 13 -18.48 -9.26 -27.96
CA ARG A 13 -17.30 -8.43 -27.76
C ARG A 13 -16.67 -8.87 -26.43
N SER A 14 -15.79 -9.87 -26.50
CA SER A 14 -14.85 -10.16 -25.43
C SER A 14 -13.94 -8.95 -25.29
N VAL A 15 -14.10 -8.17 -24.22
CA VAL A 15 -13.14 -7.12 -23.87
C VAL A 15 -11.96 -7.85 -23.25
N THR A 16 -10.97 -8.17 -24.08
CA THR A 16 -9.66 -8.64 -23.64
C THR A 16 -8.98 -7.49 -22.92
N VAL A 17 -8.99 -7.50 -21.59
CA VAL A 17 -8.14 -6.63 -20.77
C VAL A 17 -6.70 -7.10 -21.02
N MET A 18 -5.96 -6.35 -21.85
CA MET A 18 -4.53 -6.61 -22.03
C MET A 18 -3.78 -6.13 -20.79
N THR A 19 -2.97 -7.04 -20.26
CA THR A 19 -2.03 -6.84 -19.16
C THR A 19 -1.03 -5.73 -19.48
N LEU A 20 -0.90 -4.77 -18.55
CA LEU A 20 0.25 -3.87 -18.51
C LEU A 20 1.51 -4.72 -18.30
N ALA A 21 2.44 -4.58 -19.24
CA ALA A 21 3.70 -5.29 -19.27
C ALA A 21 4.60 -4.92 -18.09
N ALA A 22 5.38 -5.92 -17.65
CA ALA A 22 6.38 -5.85 -16.60
C ALA A 22 7.35 -4.67 -16.76
N LEU A 23 7.40 -3.80 -15.75
CA LEU A 23 8.49 -2.83 -15.56
C LEU A 23 9.60 -3.48 -14.72
N CYS A 24 10.44 -4.27 -15.38
CA CYS A 24 11.71 -4.75 -14.85
C CYS A 24 12.69 -3.59 -14.62
N GLY A 25 13.49 -3.67 -13.56
CA GLY A 25 14.67 -2.82 -13.33
C GLY A 25 14.44 -1.73 -12.29
N GLY A 26 14.93 -1.96 -11.07
CA GLY A 26 14.76 -1.08 -9.92
C GLY A 26 15.55 0.23 -10.00
N VAL A 27 15.04 1.22 -9.26
CA VAL A 27 15.79 2.20 -8.46
C VAL A 27 14.84 2.64 -7.34
N ALA A 28 15.12 2.25 -6.10
CA ALA A 28 14.45 2.80 -4.92
C ALA A 28 15.09 4.17 -4.59
N ALA A 29 14.70 5.20 -5.33
CA ALA A 29 15.02 6.58 -5.00
C ALA A 29 13.72 7.39 -5.05
N GLY A 30 13.21 7.78 -3.88
CA GLY A 30 12.16 8.80 -3.80
C GLY A 30 11.20 8.62 -2.63
N ALA A 31 11.53 9.25 -1.50
CA ALA A 31 10.64 10.14 -0.74
C ALA A 31 11.35 10.54 0.56
N TYR A 32 12.39 11.36 0.47
CA TYR A 32 12.89 12.09 1.64
C TYR A 32 12.34 13.51 1.56
N THR A 33 11.24 13.76 2.25
CA THR A 33 10.71 15.12 2.47
C THR A 33 10.62 15.41 3.96
N TYR A 34 11.50 16.31 4.38
CA TYR A 34 11.43 17.21 5.54
C TYR A 34 11.12 16.64 6.94
N ALA A 35 12.15 16.59 7.79
CA ALA A 35 12.07 17.03 9.19
C ALA A 35 13.49 17.23 9.75
N ALA A 36 14.10 18.38 9.45
CA ALA A 36 15.19 18.92 10.25
C ALA A 36 15.04 20.43 10.26
N ASP A 37 14.48 20.96 11.35
CA ASP A 37 14.77 22.32 11.79
C ASP A 37 14.65 22.43 13.32
N SER A 38 15.74 22.92 13.89
CA SER A 38 16.19 22.87 15.29
C SER A 38 15.63 23.99 16.16
N ASN A 39 15.34 23.71 17.44
CA ASN A 39 15.63 24.58 18.59
C ASN A 39 15.13 23.95 19.91
N ALA A 40 16.03 23.35 20.69
CA ALA A 40 15.80 23.13 22.12
C ALA A 40 17.14 23.33 22.86
N GLY A 41 17.26 24.48 23.53
CA GLY A 41 18.34 24.71 24.49
C GLY A 41 18.15 23.88 25.77
N PRO A 42 19.21 23.69 26.57
CA PRO A 42 19.15 22.84 27.76
C PRO A 42 18.36 23.51 28.88
N THR A 43 17.28 22.87 29.33
CA THR A 43 16.62 23.20 30.59
C THR A 43 17.20 22.34 31.72
N ILE A 44 17.93 22.98 32.63
CA ILE A 44 18.42 22.37 33.87
C ILE A 44 17.22 22.20 34.81
N ALA A 45 16.90 20.96 35.19
CA ALA A 45 15.93 20.66 36.25
C ALA A 45 16.66 20.31 37.58
N PRO A 46 16.14 20.73 38.75
CA PRO A 46 16.73 20.46 40.06
C PRO A 46 16.49 19.00 40.52
N PRO A 47 17.27 18.48 41.50
CA PRO A 47 17.24 17.05 41.83
C PRO A 47 15.98 16.70 42.62
N ALA A 48 15.35 15.59 42.28
CA ALA A 48 14.26 14.98 43.04
C ALA A 48 14.52 13.49 43.25
N ASN A 49 14.18 13.04 44.46
CA ASN A 49 14.56 11.79 45.12
C ASN A 49 14.29 10.48 44.37
N GLU A 50 15.14 9.50 44.67
CA GLU A 50 14.98 8.07 44.41
C GLU A 50 13.62 7.52 44.86
N ALA A 51 12.92 6.90 43.91
CA ALA A 51 12.01 5.80 44.13
C ALA A 51 12.13 4.84 42.93
N GLU A 52 12.48 3.58 43.19
CA GLU A 52 12.62 2.52 42.18
C GLU A 52 11.32 2.32 41.39
N ALA A 53 11.40 2.55 40.08
CA ALA A 53 10.44 2.09 39.07
C ALA A 53 11.18 1.13 38.13
N PRO A 54 10.51 0.15 37.49
CA PRO A 54 11.20 -0.83 36.65
C PRO A 54 11.93 -0.09 35.52
N GLU A 55 13.25 -0.25 35.44
CA GLU A 55 14.11 0.42 34.47
C GLU A 55 13.69 0.05 33.04
N VAL A 56 12.79 0.84 32.45
CA VAL A 56 12.87 1.14 31.03
C VAL A 56 14.01 2.14 30.91
N ARG A 57 15.26 1.66 30.91
CA ARG A 57 16.36 2.50 30.42
C ARG A 57 16.06 2.74 28.95
N ALA A 58 15.59 3.95 28.62
CA ALA A 58 15.63 4.44 27.26
C ALA A 58 17.08 4.29 26.80
N ALA A 59 17.35 3.26 26.02
CA ALA A 59 18.60 3.17 25.31
C ALA A 59 18.55 4.37 24.35
N ALA A 60 19.38 5.39 24.62
CA ALA A 60 19.59 6.50 23.71
C ALA A 60 19.79 5.95 22.29
N PHE A 61 19.45 6.72 21.26
CA PHE A 61 19.65 6.35 19.85
C PHE A 61 20.93 5.53 19.57
N THR A 62 22.02 5.86 20.25
CA THR A 62 23.33 5.18 20.29
C THR A 62 23.37 3.76 20.81
N ASN A 63 22.30 3.20 21.38
CA ASN A 63 22.32 1.89 22.02
C ASN A 63 21.48 0.86 21.26
N ALA A 64 20.75 1.27 20.22
CA ALA A 64 20.05 0.33 19.37
C ALA A 64 21.05 -0.52 18.56
N ASP A 65 20.81 -1.81 18.51
CA ASP A 65 21.64 -2.80 17.81
C ASP A 65 20.78 -3.65 16.85
N THR A 66 21.44 -4.41 15.99
CA THR A 66 20.84 -5.29 15.00
C THR A 66 19.79 -6.21 15.63
N GLY A 67 18.60 -6.27 15.02
CA GLY A 67 17.46 -7.03 15.52
C GLY A 67 16.59 -6.31 16.54
N GLN A 68 16.97 -5.11 16.99
CA GLN A 68 16.14 -4.31 17.89
C GLN A 68 15.19 -3.40 17.12
N CYS A 69 14.03 -3.15 17.73
CA CYS A 69 13.05 -2.21 17.21
C CYS A 69 13.11 -0.89 17.98
N VAL A 70 12.91 0.23 17.28
CA VAL A 70 13.01 1.58 17.83
C VAL A 70 11.68 2.30 17.60
N ASN A 71 11.22 3.00 18.63
CA ASN A 71 10.12 3.94 18.52
C ASN A 71 10.57 5.34 18.98
N TRP A 72 9.78 6.34 18.63
CA TRP A 72 9.99 7.74 18.98
C TRP A 72 8.67 8.52 18.95
N THR A 73 8.64 9.63 19.67
CA THR A 73 7.54 10.59 19.64
C THR A 73 7.69 11.50 18.43
N ARG A 74 6.58 11.83 17.79
CA ARG A 74 6.51 12.84 16.72
C ARG A 74 5.81 14.08 17.23
N THR A 75 6.52 15.19 17.23
CA THR A 75 5.92 16.48 17.61
C THR A 75 5.04 17.01 16.46
N PRO A 76 4.07 17.90 16.75
CA PRO A 76 3.30 18.59 15.71
C PRO A 76 4.15 19.39 14.72
N SER A 77 5.36 19.82 15.12
CA SER A 77 6.34 20.48 14.25
C SER A 77 7.10 19.52 13.32
N GLY A 78 6.83 18.22 13.40
CA GLY A 78 7.46 17.18 12.58
C GLY A 78 8.79 16.66 13.13
N GLN A 79 9.24 17.15 14.28
CA GLN A 79 10.48 16.66 14.92
C GLN A 79 10.24 15.30 15.57
N ASN A 80 11.26 14.45 15.55
CA ASN A 80 11.25 13.16 16.25
C ASN A 80 12.02 13.32 17.58
N THR A 81 11.42 12.92 18.69
CA THR A 81 12.02 12.97 20.05
C THR A 81 11.86 11.63 20.74
N ASP A 82 12.52 11.45 21.90
CA ASP A 82 12.32 10.27 22.75
C ASP A 82 12.58 8.93 22.05
N PHE A 83 13.68 8.86 21.28
CA PHE A 83 14.10 7.61 20.67
C PHE A 83 14.41 6.56 21.74
N LEU A 84 13.75 5.41 21.64
CA LEU A 84 13.93 4.32 22.58
C LEU A 84 13.75 2.97 21.89
N THR A 85 14.56 2.00 22.31
CA THR A 85 14.41 0.61 21.90
C THR A 85 13.20 -0.03 22.57
N VAL A 86 12.39 -0.75 21.79
CA VAL A 86 11.21 -1.49 22.25
C VAL A 86 11.26 -2.95 21.78
N ASP A 87 10.51 -3.81 22.46
CA ASP A 87 10.19 -5.15 21.93
C ASP A 87 9.47 -4.99 20.58
N CYS A 88 9.92 -5.68 19.54
CA CYS A 88 9.34 -5.62 18.21
C CYS A 88 7.85 -6.03 18.17
N LYS A 89 7.36 -6.79 19.17
CA LYS A 89 5.94 -7.13 19.34
C LYS A 89 5.11 -5.96 19.87
N LYS A 90 5.72 -4.82 20.16
CA LYS A 90 5.04 -3.57 20.50
C LYS A 90 5.10 -2.60 19.31
N PRO A 91 4.22 -1.59 19.26
CA PRO A 91 4.28 -0.54 18.25
C PRO A 91 5.66 0.12 18.20
N HIS A 92 6.26 0.11 17.02
CA HIS A 92 7.57 0.70 16.73
C HIS A 92 7.62 1.21 15.29
N ARG A 93 8.57 2.07 14.98
CA ARG A 93 8.64 2.75 13.68
C ARG A 93 9.83 2.31 12.83
N PHE A 94 10.79 1.61 13.43
CA PHE A 94 12.01 1.18 12.77
C PHE A 94 12.51 -0.14 13.33
N GLU A 95 12.96 -1.03 12.46
CA GLU A 95 13.64 -2.27 12.80
C GLU A 95 15.10 -2.18 12.34
N VAL A 96 16.03 -2.25 13.30
CA VAL A 96 17.47 -2.09 13.05
C VAL A 96 18.01 -3.37 12.42
N SER A 97 18.58 -3.23 11.23
CA SER A 97 19.20 -4.32 10.47
C SER A 97 20.72 -4.30 10.51
N ALA A 98 21.32 -3.13 10.72
CA ALA A 98 22.75 -2.97 10.89
C ALA A 98 23.07 -1.65 11.58
N ARG A 99 24.25 -1.60 12.17
CA ARG A 99 24.82 -0.41 12.79
C ARG A 99 26.14 -0.07 12.09
N GLU A 100 26.17 1.10 11.48
CA GLU A 100 27.32 1.62 10.76
C GLU A 100 28.02 2.70 11.60
N ASP A 101 29.35 2.73 11.52
CA ASP A 101 30.17 3.77 12.12
C ASP A 101 30.78 4.63 11.03
N LEU A 102 30.19 5.82 10.82
CA LEU A 102 30.61 6.72 9.74
C LEU A 102 32.03 7.26 9.92
N ARG A 103 32.68 7.09 11.09
CA ARG A 103 34.11 7.40 11.28
C ARG A 103 35.03 6.49 10.46
N THR A 104 34.55 5.29 10.13
CA THR A 104 35.30 4.30 9.34
C THR A 104 35.15 4.51 7.84
N TYR A 105 34.23 5.40 7.43
CA TYR A 105 34.03 5.74 6.04
C TYR A 105 35.33 6.37 5.48
N PRO A 106 35.80 5.97 4.27
CA PRO A 106 37.11 6.36 3.75
C PRO A 106 37.13 7.80 3.20
N SER A 107 36.62 8.76 3.97
CA SER A 107 36.61 10.19 3.67
C SER A 107 36.68 11.01 4.97
N SER A 108 37.05 12.29 4.85
CA SER A 108 37.00 13.22 5.99
C SER A 108 35.60 13.80 6.24
N GLU A 109 34.60 13.39 5.46
CA GLU A 109 33.24 13.95 5.45
C GLU A 109 32.61 13.93 6.84
N PHE A 110 32.76 12.82 7.56
CA PHE A 110 32.17 12.60 8.88
C PHE A 110 33.16 12.78 10.04
N GLY A 111 34.25 13.53 9.82
CA GLY A 111 35.22 13.84 10.87
C GLY A 111 34.61 14.66 12.03
N ALA A 112 35.44 15.02 13.02
CA ALA A 112 34.99 15.71 14.24
C ALA A 112 34.21 17.02 13.99
N LYS A 113 34.46 17.70 12.85
CA LYS A 113 33.76 18.92 12.43
C LYS A 113 32.85 18.72 11.21
N GLY A 114 32.60 17.47 10.81
CA GLY A 114 31.72 17.15 9.70
C GLY A 114 30.29 17.62 9.97
N ALA A 115 29.64 18.20 8.97
CA ALA A 115 28.24 18.56 9.07
C ALA A 115 27.37 17.29 9.08
N LEU A 116 26.18 17.38 9.67
CA LEU A 116 25.19 16.32 9.57
C LEU A 116 24.82 16.13 8.09
N PRO A 117 24.84 14.89 7.55
CA PRO A 117 24.45 14.62 6.17
C PRO A 117 23.06 15.18 5.85
N ASP A 118 22.95 15.91 4.75
CA ASP A 118 21.65 16.34 4.26
C ASP A 118 20.84 15.14 3.72
N VAL A 119 19.58 15.39 3.41
CA VAL A 119 18.65 14.38 2.89
C VAL A 119 19.19 13.61 1.68
N LYS A 120 19.81 14.32 0.74
CA LYS A 120 20.31 13.70 -0.48
C LYS A 120 21.47 12.78 -0.13
N ARG A 121 22.37 13.24 0.74
CA ARG A 121 23.51 12.44 1.18
C ARG A 121 23.10 11.25 2.02
N GLN A 122 22.07 11.38 2.87
CA GLN A 122 21.49 10.24 3.58
C GLN A 122 20.95 9.17 2.61
N ALA A 123 20.30 9.58 1.52
CA ALA A 123 19.85 8.63 0.50
C ALA A 123 21.03 7.90 -0.15
N GLU A 124 22.11 8.59 -0.48
CA GLU A 124 23.34 7.99 -1.01
C GLU A 124 23.98 7.01 -0.01
N LEU A 125 24.14 7.43 1.25
CA LEU A 125 24.65 6.56 2.33
C LEU A 125 23.77 5.33 2.56
N SER A 126 22.44 5.47 2.46
CA SER A 126 21.53 4.34 2.55
C SER A 126 21.79 3.31 1.45
N GLN A 127 21.99 3.78 0.21
CA GLN A 127 22.32 2.90 -0.92
C GLN A 127 23.68 2.23 -0.75
N GLU A 128 24.69 2.99 -0.31
CA GLU A 128 26.06 2.51 -0.17
C GLU A 128 26.25 1.56 1.02
N LEU A 129 25.64 1.87 2.16
CA LEU A 129 25.93 1.22 3.44
C LEU A 129 24.77 0.39 3.98
N CYS A 130 23.51 0.74 3.70
CA CYS A 130 22.36 0.05 4.32
C CYS A 130 21.80 -1.10 3.46
N VAL A 131 21.71 -0.95 2.13
CA VAL A 131 21.04 -1.94 1.27
C VAL A 131 21.61 -3.35 1.45
N GLY A 132 22.93 -3.51 1.39
CA GLY A 132 23.58 -4.82 1.50
C GLY A 132 23.34 -5.50 2.86
N PRO A 133 23.68 -4.86 3.99
CA PRO A 133 23.41 -5.39 5.32
C PRO A 133 21.93 -5.67 5.58
N THR A 134 21.02 -4.77 5.21
CA THR A 134 19.58 -4.97 5.42
C THR A 134 19.04 -6.17 4.65
N MET A 135 19.45 -6.37 3.38
CA MET A 135 19.04 -7.54 2.61
C MET A 135 19.58 -8.85 3.21
N ARG A 136 20.77 -8.85 3.81
CA ARG A 136 21.31 -10.02 4.52
C ARG A 136 20.53 -10.28 5.82
N TYR A 137 20.25 -9.24 6.59
CA TYR A 137 19.50 -9.34 7.85
C TYR A 137 18.09 -9.89 7.63
N LEU A 138 17.39 -9.43 6.59
CA LEU A 138 16.06 -9.92 6.24
C LEU A 138 16.08 -11.26 5.47
N GLU A 139 17.25 -11.86 5.25
CA GLU A 139 17.42 -13.10 4.48
C GLU A 139 16.78 -13.04 3.08
N GLY A 140 16.86 -11.87 2.43
CA GLY A 140 16.24 -11.62 1.13
C GLY A 140 14.72 -11.44 1.15
N LYS A 141 14.07 -11.47 2.31
CA LYS A 141 12.61 -11.31 2.47
C LYS A 141 12.17 -9.84 2.52
N LEU A 142 12.79 -8.94 1.76
CA LEU A 142 12.27 -7.58 1.59
C LEU A 142 11.57 -7.49 0.25
N ASP A 143 10.27 -7.20 0.27
CA ASP A 143 9.49 -7.04 -0.96
C ASP A 143 9.90 -5.73 -1.67
N PRO A 144 10.46 -5.78 -2.90
CA PRO A 144 10.85 -4.58 -3.64
C PRO A 144 9.67 -3.67 -3.99
N ASN A 145 8.44 -4.17 -3.97
CA ASN A 145 7.21 -3.40 -4.18
C ASN A 145 6.42 -3.22 -2.87
N GLY A 146 6.93 -3.74 -1.75
CA GLY A 146 6.23 -3.77 -0.47
C GLY A 146 6.30 -2.46 0.29
N ARG A 147 5.58 -2.40 1.41
CA ARG A 147 5.39 -1.21 2.27
C ARG A 147 6.63 -0.80 3.07
N TYR A 148 7.57 -1.72 3.29
CA TYR A 148 8.82 -1.45 3.99
C TYR A 148 9.86 -0.84 3.06
N THR A 149 10.58 0.17 3.55
CA THR A 149 11.68 0.82 2.85
C THR A 149 12.95 0.74 3.69
N ILE A 150 14.10 0.60 3.03
CA ILE A 150 15.41 0.68 3.68
C ILE A 150 15.72 2.15 3.96
N SER A 151 15.91 2.47 5.23
CA SER A 151 16.14 3.85 5.68
C SER A 151 17.32 3.91 6.63
N PRO A 152 18.15 4.97 6.53
CA PRO A 152 19.12 5.30 7.55
C PRO A 152 18.44 6.13 8.65
N ILE A 153 18.89 5.96 9.89
CA ILE A 153 18.69 6.95 10.94
C ILE A 153 20.06 7.43 11.40
N LEU A 154 20.21 8.74 11.49
CA LEU A 154 21.40 9.40 12.02
C LEU A 154 21.18 9.84 13.47
N PRO A 155 22.25 10.11 14.23
CA PRO A 155 22.13 10.65 15.56
C PRO A 155 21.41 12.00 15.53
N PRO A 156 20.71 12.37 16.61
CA PRO A 156 20.25 13.73 16.81
C PRO A 156 21.42 14.73 16.66
N GLU A 157 21.12 15.94 16.22
CA GLU A 157 22.13 16.97 15.94
C GLU A 157 23.03 17.26 17.16
N SER A 158 22.48 17.23 18.38
CA SER A 158 23.26 17.39 19.61
C SER A 158 24.29 16.26 19.80
N SER A 159 23.88 15.01 19.62
CA SER A 159 24.78 13.85 19.69
C SER A 159 25.82 13.88 18.55
N TRP A 160 25.42 14.32 17.36
CA TRP A 160 26.35 14.54 16.25
C TRP A 160 27.38 15.64 16.58
N ALA A 161 26.97 16.76 17.19
CA ALA A 161 27.88 17.82 17.60
C ALA A 161 28.89 17.34 18.67
N GLU A 162 28.51 16.37 19.49
CA GLU A 162 29.37 15.71 20.49
C GLU A 162 30.27 14.61 19.89
N GLY A 163 30.17 14.34 18.60
CA GLY A 163 31.04 13.41 17.87
C GLY A 163 30.44 12.03 17.64
N ASP A 164 29.15 11.81 17.93
CA ASP A 164 28.47 10.59 17.51
C ASP A 164 28.33 10.56 15.99
N ARG A 165 28.70 9.41 15.42
CA ARG A 165 28.72 9.13 13.98
C ARG A 165 28.07 7.77 13.68
N THR A 166 27.30 7.26 14.63
CA THR A 166 26.52 6.04 14.48
C THR A 166 25.42 6.27 13.46
N MET A 167 25.35 5.48 12.41
CA MET A 167 24.20 5.42 11.52
C MET A 167 23.52 4.07 11.69
N LEU A 168 22.22 4.08 12.02
CA LEU A 168 21.42 2.86 12.05
C LEU A 168 20.85 2.63 10.65
N CYS A 169 21.06 1.43 10.11
CA CYS A 169 20.43 0.96 8.89
C CYS A 169 19.29 0.02 9.26
N GLY A 170 18.15 0.13 8.59
CA GLY A 170 16.99 -0.67 8.96
C GLY A 170 15.83 -0.49 8.01
N VAL A 171 14.70 -1.06 8.40
CA VAL A 171 13.45 -0.96 7.65
C VAL A 171 12.37 -0.25 8.44
N MET A 172 11.54 0.47 7.71
CA MET A 172 10.38 1.18 8.24
C MET A 172 9.28 1.27 7.20
N VAL A 173 8.06 1.54 7.67
CA VAL A 173 6.96 1.97 6.79
C VAL A 173 6.86 3.48 6.86
N GLN A 174 6.73 4.12 5.70
CA GLN A 174 6.46 5.54 5.60
C GLN A 174 5.10 5.75 4.93
N ASP A 175 4.39 6.77 5.39
CA ASP A 175 3.20 7.27 4.72
C ASP A 175 3.55 8.08 3.46
N ALA A 176 2.50 8.60 2.84
CA ALA A 176 2.51 9.54 1.74
C ALA A 176 3.50 10.71 1.84
N GLU A 177 3.64 11.26 3.04
CA GLU A 177 4.45 12.44 3.33
C GLU A 177 5.89 12.06 3.73
N GLY A 178 6.28 10.79 3.58
CA GLY A 178 7.58 10.27 4.01
C GLY A 178 7.66 10.08 5.52
N LYS A 179 6.52 10.15 6.21
CA LYS A 179 6.47 10.09 7.66
C LYS A 179 6.39 8.62 8.11
N SER A 180 7.28 8.22 9.03
CA SER A 180 7.26 6.89 9.67
C SER A 180 5.90 6.53 10.28
N VAL A 181 5.47 5.30 10.06
CA VAL A 181 4.24 4.73 10.59
C VAL A 181 4.61 3.68 11.64
N GLU A 182 3.79 3.55 12.68
CA GLU A 182 3.99 2.45 13.64
C GLU A 182 3.58 1.12 13.02
N THR A 183 4.41 0.12 13.23
CA THR A 183 4.18 -1.28 12.89
C THR A 183 4.40 -2.16 14.12
N THR A 184 3.96 -3.42 14.04
CA THR A 184 4.10 -4.39 15.13
C THR A 184 4.53 -5.73 14.54
N GLY A 185 5.59 -6.32 15.09
CA GLY A 185 6.25 -7.53 14.57
C GLY A 185 7.50 -7.21 13.76
N LEU A 186 8.23 -8.24 13.34
CA LEU A 186 9.39 -8.09 12.45
C LEU A 186 8.93 -7.96 10.99
N ALA A 187 9.64 -7.20 10.17
CA ALA A 187 9.28 -6.93 8.78
C ALA A 187 9.26 -8.21 7.94
N ALA A 188 10.25 -9.09 8.12
CA ALA A 188 10.36 -10.38 7.42
C ALA A 188 9.26 -11.40 7.79
N GLU A 189 8.52 -11.15 8.87
CA GLU A 189 7.43 -12.00 9.37
C GLU A 189 6.04 -11.42 9.08
N GLN A 190 5.99 -10.23 8.49
CA GLN A 190 4.74 -9.51 8.22
C GLN A 190 4.37 -9.54 6.75
N ASP A 191 3.08 -9.36 6.49
CA ASP A 191 2.62 -9.00 5.16
C ASP A 191 3.23 -7.64 4.76
N GLN A 192 3.81 -7.60 3.56
CA GLN A 192 4.47 -6.41 3.03
C GLN A 192 3.64 -5.70 1.95
N SER A 193 2.41 -6.14 1.69
CA SER A 193 1.58 -5.57 0.64
C SER A 193 1.27 -4.09 0.92
N ARG A 194 1.30 -3.25 -0.12
CA ARG A 194 0.84 -1.86 -0.03
C ARG A 194 -0.67 -1.78 -0.14
N VAL A 195 -1.36 -2.11 0.94
CA VAL A 195 -2.82 -2.01 1.05
C VAL A 195 -3.25 -0.89 1.99
N TYR A 196 -4.47 -0.39 1.78
CA TYR A 196 -5.03 0.72 2.54
C TYR A 196 -6.42 0.36 3.06
N GLU A 197 -6.82 0.96 4.17
CA GLU A 197 -8.15 0.73 4.73
C GLU A 197 -9.25 1.20 3.76
N PRO A 198 -10.44 0.57 3.80
CA PRO A 198 -11.63 1.12 3.13
C PRO A 198 -11.81 2.62 3.42
N ASP A 199 -12.43 3.33 2.49
CA ASP A 199 -12.60 4.78 2.50
C ASP A 199 -11.32 5.60 2.21
N THR A 200 -10.15 4.97 2.11
CA THR A 200 -8.90 5.69 1.82
C THR A 200 -8.83 6.16 0.37
N CYS A 201 -8.60 7.46 0.17
CA CYS A 201 -8.28 8.04 -1.14
C CYS A 201 -6.78 8.04 -1.37
N VAL A 202 -6.35 7.50 -2.51
CA VAL A 202 -4.94 7.28 -2.82
C VAL A 202 -4.61 7.93 -4.16
N GLN A 203 -3.55 8.72 -4.16
CA GLN A 203 -2.94 9.27 -5.36
C GLN A 203 -1.72 8.43 -5.75
N VAL A 204 -1.65 8.03 -7.01
CA VAL A 204 -0.49 7.35 -7.58
C VAL A 204 0.49 8.38 -8.12
N GLN A 205 1.78 8.25 -7.79
CA GLN A 205 2.87 9.10 -8.27
C GLN A 205 4.02 8.24 -8.81
N GLY A 206 4.04 8.01 -10.13
CA GLY A 206 5.01 7.09 -10.73
C GLY A 206 4.84 5.67 -10.18
N ARG A 207 5.80 5.20 -9.38
CA ARG A 207 5.77 3.88 -8.73
C ARG A 207 5.32 3.91 -7.26
N SER A 208 5.09 5.10 -6.70
CA SER A 208 4.64 5.26 -5.31
C SER A 208 3.17 5.60 -5.24
N THR A 209 2.61 5.41 -4.05
CA THR A 209 1.22 5.73 -3.72
C THR A 209 1.21 6.56 -2.45
N ARG A 210 0.34 7.56 -2.43
CA ARG A 210 0.18 8.46 -1.29
C ARG A 210 -1.29 8.52 -0.88
N VAL A 211 -1.57 8.35 0.39
CA VAL A 211 -2.90 8.64 0.97
C VAL A 211 -3.13 10.14 0.97
N VAL A 212 -4.33 10.57 0.59
CA VAL A 212 -4.71 11.99 0.57
C VAL A 212 -6.14 12.15 1.10
N PRO A 213 -6.51 13.33 1.61
CA PRO A 213 -7.92 13.65 1.83
C PRO A 213 -8.70 13.47 0.52
N CYS A 214 -9.89 12.86 0.56
CA CYS A 214 -10.70 12.66 -0.65
C CYS A 214 -11.12 13.99 -1.31
N SER A 215 -11.09 15.11 -0.58
CA SER A 215 -11.29 16.45 -1.14
C SER A 215 -10.13 16.94 -2.01
N GLU A 216 -9.00 16.25 -2.01
CA GLU A 216 -7.85 16.45 -2.90
C GLU A 216 -7.90 15.52 -4.11
N ASP A 217 -7.07 15.83 -5.09
CA ASP A 217 -6.90 15.06 -6.31
C ASP A 217 -6.28 13.68 -5.99
N HIS A 218 -6.98 12.61 -6.35
CA HIS A 218 -6.55 11.24 -6.12
C HIS A 218 -6.83 10.35 -7.33
N THR A 219 -6.24 9.16 -7.36
CA THR A 219 -6.30 8.22 -8.47
C THR A 219 -7.39 7.17 -8.24
N TRP A 220 -7.52 6.68 -7.01
CA TRP A 220 -8.52 5.69 -6.64
C TRP A 220 -9.00 5.87 -5.20
N GLN A 221 -10.22 5.42 -4.91
CA GLN A 221 -10.74 5.30 -3.55
C GLN A 221 -10.92 3.83 -3.20
N VAL A 222 -10.33 3.40 -2.08
CA VAL A 222 -10.32 2.00 -1.65
C VAL A 222 -11.66 1.59 -1.08
N THR A 223 -12.17 0.44 -1.55
CA THR A 223 -13.45 -0.12 -1.11
C THR A 223 -13.28 -1.32 -0.20
N HIS A 224 -12.21 -2.10 -0.37
CA HIS A 224 -11.95 -3.31 0.39
C HIS A 224 -10.49 -3.76 0.31
N GLN A 225 -10.04 -4.56 1.27
CA GLN A 225 -8.77 -5.30 1.20
C GLN A 225 -9.06 -6.78 1.06
N VAL A 226 -8.33 -7.47 0.17
CA VAL A 226 -8.48 -8.91 -0.06
C VAL A 226 -7.24 -9.64 0.40
N ASP A 227 -7.42 -10.63 1.26
CA ASP A 227 -6.38 -11.57 1.68
C ASP A 227 -6.28 -12.71 0.64
N LEU A 228 -5.35 -12.57 -0.31
CA LEU A 228 -5.05 -13.56 -1.34
C LEU A 228 -4.45 -14.84 -0.73
N GLY A 229 -3.77 -14.73 0.41
CA GLY A 229 -3.21 -15.87 1.13
C GLY A 229 -4.29 -16.87 1.56
N LYS A 230 -5.44 -16.36 2.02
CA LYS A 230 -6.62 -17.19 2.34
C LYS A 230 -7.32 -17.78 1.13
N ILE A 231 -7.21 -17.15 -0.04
CA ILE A 231 -7.84 -17.61 -1.28
C ILE A 231 -7.03 -18.73 -1.91
N PHE A 232 -5.71 -18.54 -2.00
CA PHE A 232 -4.79 -19.44 -2.70
C PHE A 232 -3.94 -20.28 -1.72
N ASN A 233 -4.53 -20.67 -0.58
CA ASN A 233 -3.88 -21.34 0.55
C ASN A 233 -2.74 -22.30 0.15
N GLY A 234 -1.49 -21.94 0.47
CA GLY A 234 -0.33 -22.80 0.27
C GLY A 234 0.19 -22.89 -1.16
N ASP A 235 -0.39 -22.16 -2.12
CA ASP A 235 0.14 -22.04 -3.48
C ASP A 235 1.49 -21.30 -3.47
N GLU A 236 2.46 -21.81 -4.24
CA GLU A 236 3.81 -21.23 -4.34
C GLU A 236 3.79 -19.80 -4.91
N TRP A 237 2.98 -19.55 -5.95
CA TRP A 237 2.52 -18.23 -6.39
C TRP A 237 1.31 -18.39 -7.32
N PRO A 238 0.16 -17.76 -7.04
CA PRO A 238 -0.95 -17.72 -7.98
C PRO A 238 -0.62 -16.72 -9.09
N ASP A 239 -0.52 -17.17 -10.34
CA ASP A 239 -0.24 -16.26 -11.45
C ASP A 239 -1.27 -15.11 -11.56
N ILE A 240 -0.89 -14.05 -12.26
CA ILE A 240 -1.72 -12.83 -12.40
C ILE A 240 -3.11 -13.14 -12.97
N LYS A 241 -3.23 -14.15 -13.84
CA LYS A 241 -4.54 -14.52 -14.40
C LYS A 241 -5.44 -15.10 -13.31
N ARG A 242 -4.94 -16.03 -12.51
CA ARG A 242 -5.69 -16.63 -11.39
C ARG A 242 -6.09 -15.58 -10.35
N GLN A 243 -5.18 -14.67 -10.03
CA GLN A 243 -5.49 -13.54 -9.14
C GLN A 243 -6.60 -12.67 -9.71
N ASN A 244 -6.51 -12.28 -10.98
CA ASN A 244 -7.55 -11.48 -11.65
C ASN A 244 -8.90 -12.19 -11.68
N ASP A 245 -8.95 -13.50 -11.94
CA ASP A 245 -10.19 -14.26 -11.96
C ASP A 245 -10.90 -14.23 -10.58
N ALA A 246 -10.13 -14.33 -9.49
CA ALA A 246 -10.66 -14.23 -8.13
C ALA A 246 -11.04 -12.78 -7.73
N LEU A 247 -10.13 -11.83 -7.96
CA LEU A 247 -10.29 -10.43 -7.59
C LEU A 247 -11.40 -9.74 -8.37
N ASN A 248 -11.59 -10.06 -9.64
CA ASN A 248 -12.69 -9.51 -10.44
C ASN A 248 -14.04 -9.76 -9.77
N LYS A 249 -14.30 -11.01 -9.33
CA LYS A 249 -15.56 -11.33 -8.64
C LYS A 249 -15.69 -10.56 -7.33
N ILE A 250 -14.66 -10.63 -6.48
CA ILE A 250 -14.69 -10.07 -5.12
C ILE A 250 -14.79 -8.54 -5.19
N CYS A 251 -13.90 -7.88 -5.94
CA CYS A 251 -13.82 -6.43 -5.99
C CYS A 251 -14.99 -5.78 -6.72
N THR A 252 -15.60 -6.45 -7.71
CA THR A 252 -16.87 -5.96 -8.28
C THR A 252 -18.00 -5.99 -7.25
N GLU A 253 -18.16 -7.10 -6.51
CA GLU A 253 -19.18 -7.19 -5.45
C GLU A 253 -18.95 -6.14 -4.35
N GLN A 254 -17.69 -5.95 -3.92
CA GLN A 254 -17.36 -4.93 -2.91
C GLN A 254 -17.60 -3.51 -3.44
N ALA A 255 -17.32 -3.22 -4.71
CA ALA A 255 -17.63 -1.94 -5.33
C ALA A 255 -19.13 -1.65 -5.38
N GLU A 256 -19.95 -2.64 -5.75
CA GLU A 256 -21.42 -2.51 -5.75
C GLU A 256 -21.94 -2.24 -4.33
N ASN A 257 -21.50 -3.04 -3.35
CA ASN A 257 -21.88 -2.86 -1.95
C ASN A 257 -21.47 -1.49 -1.41
N TYR A 258 -20.25 -1.05 -1.71
CA TYR A 258 -19.71 0.24 -1.27
C TYR A 258 -20.50 1.43 -1.84
N MET A 259 -20.99 1.33 -3.07
CA MET A 259 -21.82 2.34 -3.72
C MET A 259 -23.31 2.27 -3.34
N GLY A 260 -23.71 1.31 -2.49
CA GLY A 260 -25.11 1.10 -2.12
C GLY A 260 -25.95 0.43 -3.21
N GLY A 261 -25.31 -0.30 -4.13
CA GLY A 261 -25.94 -1.13 -5.15
C GLY A 261 -25.35 -0.95 -6.55
N GLU A 262 -25.57 -1.95 -7.40
CA GLU A 262 -25.10 -1.98 -8.79
C GLU A 262 -25.57 -0.77 -9.63
N GLU A 263 -26.80 -0.29 -9.41
CA GLU A 263 -27.31 0.88 -10.13
C GLU A 263 -26.51 2.15 -9.79
N ASN A 264 -26.16 2.37 -8.52
CA ASN A 264 -25.38 3.54 -8.13
C ASN A 264 -23.96 3.47 -8.70
N LEU A 265 -23.34 2.29 -8.69
CA LEU A 265 -22.04 2.08 -9.32
C LEU A 265 -22.11 2.40 -10.83
N TYR A 266 -23.12 1.90 -11.53
CA TYR A 266 -23.33 2.19 -12.95
C TYR A 266 -23.50 3.69 -13.23
N GLN A 267 -24.32 4.38 -12.42
CA GLN A 267 -24.55 5.82 -12.57
C GLN A 267 -23.30 6.67 -12.28
N SER A 268 -22.40 6.18 -11.42
CA SER A 268 -21.14 6.86 -11.12
C SER A 268 -20.17 6.89 -12.30
N THR A 269 -20.31 5.96 -13.26
CA THR A 269 -19.35 5.69 -14.35
C THR A 269 -17.95 5.26 -13.89
N LEU A 270 -17.76 4.98 -12.60
CA LEU A 270 -16.53 4.43 -12.05
C LEU A 270 -16.42 2.94 -12.37
N THR A 271 -15.20 2.44 -12.40
CA THR A 271 -14.89 1.04 -12.69
C THR A 271 -14.23 0.41 -11.46
N PRO A 272 -14.64 -0.81 -11.05
CA PRO A 272 -13.88 -1.59 -10.07
C PRO A 272 -12.46 -1.83 -10.57
N PHE A 273 -11.49 -1.64 -9.68
CA PHE A 273 -10.08 -1.87 -9.91
C PHE A 273 -9.51 -2.68 -8.76
N TRP A 274 -8.44 -3.43 -9.03
CA TRP A 274 -7.71 -4.14 -8.00
C TRP A 274 -6.22 -4.18 -8.29
N THR A 275 -5.44 -4.26 -7.22
CA THR A 275 -4.00 -4.56 -7.31
C THR A 275 -3.79 -6.07 -7.37
N THR A 276 -2.64 -6.51 -7.89
CA THR A 276 -2.22 -7.91 -7.86
C THR A 276 -0.84 -8.02 -7.22
N GLN A 277 -0.45 -9.22 -6.81
CA GLN A 277 0.86 -9.50 -6.24
C GLN A 277 1.76 -10.18 -7.28
N PRO A 278 2.82 -9.51 -7.77
CA PRO A 278 3.78 -10.16 -8.64
C PRO A 278 4.52 -11.27 -7.88
N GLU A 279 5.20 -12.14 -8.62
CA GLU A 279 5.87 -13.33 -8.05
C GLU A 279 6.89 -12.91 -6.99
N GLU A 280 7.68 -11.88 -7.28
CA GLU A 280 8.70 -11.36 -6.37
C GLU A 280 8.11 -10.94 -5.02
N SER A 281 6.98 -10.21 -5.04
CA SER A 281 6.29 -9.78 -3.83
C SER A 281 5.68 -10.95 -3.07
N TRP A 282 5.16 -11.95 -3.78
CA TRP A 282 4.61 -13.14 -3.17
C TRP A 282 5.69 -13.98 -2.47
N VAL A 283 6.84 -14.22 -3.09
CA VAL A 283 7.90 -15.02 -2.43
C VAL A 283 8.49 -14.30 -1.20
N THR A 284 8.39 -12.97 -1.13
CA THR A 284 8.81 -12.16 0.04
C THR A 284 7.72 -11.95 1.10
N GLY A 285 6.51 -12.50 0.91
CA GLY A 285 5.48 -12.53 1.95
C GLY A 285 4.26 -11.61 1.73
N SER A 286 4.15 -10.87 0.63
CA SER A 286 2.96 -10.07 0.32
C SER A 286 1.80 -10.95 -0.14
N ARG A 287 0.67 -10.85 0.56
CA ARG A 287 -0.53 -11.69 0.39
C ARG A 287 -1.83 -10.87 0.30
N GLN A 288 -1.78 -9.54 0.23
CA GLN A 288 -2.99 -8.71 0.21
C GLN A 288 -3.14 -7.89 -1.07
N ALA A 289 -4.37 -7.55 -1.44
CA ALA A 289 -4.68 -6.69 -2.58
C ALA A 289 -5.72 -5.63 -2.20
N ASN A 290 -5.65 -4.45 -2.82
CA ASN A 290 -6.71 -3.45 -2.72
C ASN A 290 -7.80 -3.78 -3.74
N CYS A 291 -9.06 -3.64 -3.35
CA CYS A 291 -10.17 -3.32 -4.23
C CYS A 291 -10.42 -1.82 -4.16
N ALA A 292 -10.64 -1.17 -5.30
CA ALA A 292 -10.87 0.27 -5.36
C ALA A 292 -11.80 0.66 -6.50
N LEU A 293 -12.24 1.92 -6.49
CA LEU A 293 -12.95 2.55 -7.59
C LEU A 293 -12.03 3.55 -8.30
N ILE A 294 -12.01 3.47 -9.63
CA ILE A 294 -11.24 4.35 -10.52
C ILE A 294 -12.13 4.97 -11.58
N ALA A 295 -11.63 6.05 -12.19
CA ALA A 295 -11.99 6.43 -13.54
C ALA A 295 -10.78 6.28 -14.47
N THR A 296 -11.01 6.05 -15.75
CA THR A 296 -9.95 5.85 -16.75
C THR A 296 -9.90 6.99 -17.76
N GLU A 297 -8.70 7.36 -18.20
CA GLU A 297 -8.46 8.28 -19.30
C GLU A 297 -7.42 7.67 -20.25
N GLY A 298 -7.86 7.33 -21.47
CA GLY A 298 -7.03 6.55 -22.40
C GLY A 298 -6.62 5.22 -21.78
N ASP A 299 -5.32 4.95 -21.75
CA ASP A 299 -4.73 3.75 -21.16
C ASP A 299 -4.33 3.95 -19.69
N GLY A 300 -4.64 5.10 -19.09
CA GLY A 300 -4.26 5.47 -17.73
C GLY A 300 -5.45 5.77 -16.81
N PHE A 301 -5.12 6.20 -15.60
CA PHE A 301 -6.12 6.65 -14.62
C PHE A 301 -6.47 8.11 -14.82
N ALA A 302 -7.75 8.44 -14.68
CA ALA A 302 -8.21 9.81 -14.55
C ALA A 302 -8.05 10.30 -13.10
N THR A 303 -8.07 11.62 -12.90
CA THR A 303 -8.06 12.24 -11.58
C THR A 303 -9.47 12.28 -11.01
N LEU A 304 -9.63 11.72 -9.81
CA LEU A 304 -10.81 11.85 -8.98
C LEU A 304 -10.63 12.98 -7.96
N LYS A 305 -11.73 13.63 -7.58
CA LYS A 305 -11.78 14.58 -6.47
C LYS A 305 -13.16 14.58 -5.84
N GLY A 306 -13.23 14.42 -4.52
CA GLY A 306 -14.43 14.16 -3.73
C GLY A 306 -14.57 12.68 -3.35
N ASP A 307 -15.34 12.37 -2.30
CA ASP A 307 -15.73 11.00 -1.97
C ASP A 307 -16.68 10.46 -3.05
N VAL A 308 -16.39 9.28 -3.60
CA VAL A 308 -17.12 8.70 -4.73
C VAL A 308 -18.59 8.35 -4.43
N ARG A 309 -18.98 8.22 -3.16
CA ARG A 309 -20.37 8.00 -2.74
C ARG A 309 -21.14 9.31 -2.55
N GLN A 310 -20.45 10.44 -2.60
CA GLN A 310 -21.02 11.78 -2.47
C GLN A 310 -20.86 12.52 -3.80
N GLN A 311 -20.65 13.84 -3.75
CA GLN A 311 -20.31 14.63 -4.92
C GLN A 311 -18.81 14.50 -5.22
N PHE A 312 -18.50 14.02 -6.43
CA PHE A 312 -17.13 13.93 -6.93
C PHE A 312 -17.02 14.42 -8.38
N THR A 313 -15.78 14.58 -8.85
CA THR A 313 -15.46 14.92 -10.24
C THR A 313 -14.46 13.92 -10.81
N VAL A 314 -14.51 13.77 -12.13
CA VAL A 314 -13.52 13.06 -12.95
C VAL A 314 -12.87 14.08 -13.86
N ASN A 315 -11.55 14.26 -13.74
CA ASN A 315 -10.77 15.30 -14.43
C ASN A 315 -11.40 16.70 -14.30
N GLY A 316 -11.84 17.05 -13.09
CA GLY A 316 -12.45 18.34 -12.76
C GLY A 316 -13.86 18.55 -13.34
N LYS A 317 -14.47 17.53 -13.95
CA LYS A 317 -15.83 17.59 -14.50
C LYS A 317 -16.76 16.65 -13.73
N PRO A 318 -18.07 16.92 -13.65
CA PRO A 318 -19.03 15.94 -13.15
C PRO A 318 -18.94 14.62 -13.92
N PRO A 319 -19.23 13.47 -13.29
CA PRO A 319 -19.28 12.18 -13.97
C PRO A 319 -20.20 12.25 -15.20
N LYS A 320 -19.80 11.56 -16.27
CA LYS A 320 -20.62 11.52 -17.49
C LYS A 320 -21.90 10.74 -17.21
N THR A 321 -22.99 11.09 -17.89
CA THR A 321 -24.18 10.23 -17.85
C THR A 321 -23.85 8.89 -18.52
N PRO A 322 -24.06 7.74 -17.87
CA PRO A 322 -23.84 6.46 -18.51
C PRO A 322 -24.85 6.25 -19.66
N PRO A 323 -24.54 5.37 -20.63
CA PRO A 323 -25.49 5.03 -21.69
C PRO A 323 -26.80 4.48 -21.11
N LYS A 324 -27.92 4.58 -21.85
CA LYS A 324 -29.15 3.92 -21.42
C LYS A 324 -28.98 2.40 -21.52
N ARG A 325 -29.23 1.67 -20.43
CA ARG A 325 -29.27 0.20 -20.48
C ARG A 325 -30.47 -0.26 -21.27
N LEU A 326 -30.30 -1.32 -22.06
CA LEU A 326 -31.45 -2.03 -22.60
C LEU A 326 -32.21 -2.68 -21.43
N PRO A 327 -33.55 -2.67 -21.44
CA PRO A 327 -34.32 -3.37 -20.42
C PRO A 327 -33.88 -4.83 -20.37
N LYS A 328 -33.70 -5.38 -19.16
CA LYS A 328 -33.46 -6.81 -18.98
C LYS A 328 -34.59 -7.54 -19.72
N ARG A 329 -34.24 -8.44 -20.64
CA ARG A 329 -35.23 -9.30 -21.29
C ARG A 329 -35.97 -10.01 -20.17
N SER A 330 -37.28 -9.76 -20.04
CA SER A 330 -38.13 -10.49 -19.12
C SER A 330 -37.94 -11.98 -19.39
N GLU A 331 -37.77 -12.78 -18.34
CA GLU A 331 -37.88 -14.23 -18.45
C GLU A 331 -39.19 -14.51 -19.18
N ALA A 332 -39.09 -15.13 -20.36
CA ALA A 332 -40.27 -15.56 -21.08
C ALA A 332 -41.06 -16.48 -20.12
N PRO A 333 -42.39 -16.33 -20.01
CA PRO A 333 -43.19 -17.24 -19.20
C PRO A 333 -42.85 -18.68 -19.59
N ALA A 334 -42.62 -19.54 -18.59
CA ALA A 334 -42.46 -20.96 -18.83
C ALA A 334 -43.63 -21.45 -19.70
N PRO A 335 -43.38 -22.26 -20.75
CA PRO A 335 -44.47 -22.78 -21.56
C PRO A 335 -45.46 -23.49 -20.64
N ALA A 336 -46.75 -23.14 -20.79
CA ALA A 336 -47.81 -23.81 -20.05
C ALA A 336 -47.74 -25.32 -20.34
N PRO A 337 -47.92 -26.18 -19.33
CA PRO A 337 -47.99 -27.62 -19.55
C PRO A 337 -49.12 -27.91 -20.53
N GLU A 338 -48.80 -28.65 -21.58
CA GLU A 338 -49.76 -29.16 -22.56
C GLU A 338 -50.75 -30.09 -21.84
N ASP A 339 -52.04 -29.72 -21.85
CA ASP A 339 -53.12 -30.56 -21.35
C ASP A 339 -53.24 -31.83 -22.21
N ALA A 340 -52.52 -32.87 -21.82
CA ALA A 340 -52.77 -34.23 -22.25
C ALA A 340 -53.98 -34.78 -21.47
N ASN A 341 -55.21 -34.44 -21.89
CA ASN A 341 -56.38 -35.31 -21.75
C ASN A 341 -57.61 -34.68 -22.41
N ALA A 342 -57.86 -35.03 -23.68
CA ALA A 342 -59.21 -35.09 -24.21
C ALA A 342 -59.29 -36.14 -25.33
N GLU A 343 -60.36 -36.93 -25.26
CA GLU A 343 -60.91 -37.85 -26.26
C GLU A 343 -60.30 -39.26 -26.31
N GLY A 344 -61.05 -40.34 -26.18
CA GLY A 344 -62.51 -40.48 -26.13
C GLY A 344 -62.84 -41.96 -26.28
N ASN A 345 -63.59 -42.50 -25.33
CA ASN A 345 -64.12 -43.85 -25.39
C ASN A 345 -65.44 -43.84 -26.20
N PRO A 346 -65.66 -44.72 -27.18
CA PRO A 346 -67.01 -44.99 -27.65
C PRO A 346 -67.48 -46.38 -27.19
N ALA A 347 -68.67 -46.39 -26.58
CA ALA A 347 -69.60 -47.52 -26.49
C ALA A 347 -70.91 -47.08 -27.20
N PRO A 348 -71.81 -47.97 -27.65
CA PRO A 348 -71.97 -49.38 -27.31
C PRO A 348 -71.68 -50.39 -28.43
#